data_AF-A0A251WF13-F1
#
_entry.id   AF-A0A251WF13-F1
#
_cell.length_a   1.000
_cell.length_b   1.000
_cell.length_c   1.000
_cell.angle_alpha   90.00
_cell.angle_beta   90.00
_cell.angle_gamma   90.00
#
_symmetry.space_group_name_H-M   'P 1'
#
loop_
_entity.id
_entity.type
_entity.pdbx_description
1 polymer ?
#
loop_
_entity_poly.entity_id
_entity_poly.type
_entity_poly.pdbx_seq_one_letter_code
_entity_poly.pdbx_strand_id
1 'polypeptide(L)'
;MLFAHPRVGLLLAGVTKQQAVTMVVILMLVVPAGWFALKDYQKARITSFLDPTTDPQGSGYQVLQSKIAVGSGGMWGAGVTRGMQIQLQFLPFAHTDFIFAAFAEEHGFVGVVTVLALYFLLLMQILQNAQTAPDRAGTAICMGVGGVLLFHVLENIGMVAGLMPVAGIPLPLMSYGGSNILSVF
;
A
#
# COMPACT_ATOMS: atom_id res chain seq x y z
N MET A 1 -16.02 3.81 -42.70
CA MET A 1 -15.23 2.56 -42.68
C MET A 1 -13.90 2.88 -42.00
N LEU A 2 -13.86 3.15 -40.70
CA LEU A 2 -14.03 2.23 -39.56
C LEU A 2 -13.04 1.04 -39.61
N PHE A 3 -12.03 1.11 -38.73
CA PHE A 3 -11.24 -0.01 -38.16
C PHE A 3 -10.49 -0.95 -39.12
N ALA A 4 -9.20 -0.69 -39.43
CA ALA A 4 -8.33 -1.75 -39.97
C ALA A 4 -6.82 -1.57 -39.76
N HIS A 5 -6.35 -0.65 -38.90
CA HIS A 5 -4.93 -0.58 -38.59
C HIS A 5 -4.62 -0.84 -37.11
N PRO A 6 -3.99 -1.99 -36.77
CA PRO A 6 -3.62 -2.33 -35.41
C PRO A 6 -2.42 -1.50 -34.90
N ARG A 7 -2.17 -0.32 -35.49
CA ARG A 7 -1.10 0.63 -35.14
C ARG A 7 -1.62 1.83 -34.34
N VAL A 8 -2.94 2.03 -34.22
CA VAL A 8 -3.52 3.28 -33.70
C VAL A 8 -4.00 3.17 -32.24
N GLY A 9 -4.13 1.97 -31.68
CA GLY A 9 -4.61 1.78 -30.29
C GLY A 9 -3.54 1.92 -29.20
N LEU A 10 -2.25 1.97 -29.54
CA LEU A 10 -1.13 2.06 -28.59
C LEU A 10 -0.44 3.44 -28.70
N LEU A 11 -1.24 4.49 -28.89
CA LEU A 11 -0.79 5.82 -29.29
C LEU A 11 -1.10 6.87 -28.22
N LEU A 12 -0.94 6.51 -26.93
CA LEU A 12 -0.90 7.46 -25.82
C LEU A 12 0.49 7.53 -25.14
N ALA A 13 1.49 6.76 -25.59
CA ALA A 13 2.85 6.80 -25.03
C ALA A 13 4.01 6.69 -26.06
N GLY A 14 3.75 6.68 -27.37
CA GLY A 14 4.82 6.67 -28.39
C GLY A 14 5.66 5.38 -28.46
N VAL A 15 5.28 4.31 -27.76
CA VAL A 15 6.02 3.04 -27.72
C VAL A 15 5.65 2.20 -28.95
N THR A 16 6.64 1.84 -29.77
CA THR A 16 6.44 0.95 -30.93
C THR A 16 6.18 -0.49 -30.48
N LYS A 17 5.45 -1.29 -31.28
CA LYS A 17 5.21 -2.72 -30.96
C LYS A 17 6.49 -3.51 -30.73
N GLN A 18 7.57 -3.17 -31.45
CA GLN A 18 8.88 -3.78 -31.25
C GLN A 18 9.48 -3.41 -29.90
N GLN A 19 9.40 -2.13 -29.48
CA GLN A 19 9.85 -1.72 -28.14
C GLN A 19 9.03 -2.36 -27.02
N ALA A 20 7.72 -2.52 -27.20
CA ALA A 20 6.88 -3.23 -26.24
C ALA A 20 7.30 -4.70 -26.10
N VAL A 21 7.56 -5.40 -27.22
CA VAL A 21 8.07 -6.77 -27.19
C VAL A 21 9.45 -6.84 -26.54
N THR A 22 10.36 -5.93 -26.87
CA THR A 22 11.70 -5.90 -26.26
C THR A 22 11.62 -5.66 -24.76
N MET A 23 10.78 -4.74 -24.29
CA MET A 23 10.57 -4.51 -22.86
C MET A 23 10.02 -5.75 -22.16
N VAL A 24 9.06 -6.45 -22.78
CA VAL A 24 8.49 -7.70 -22.22
C VAL A 24 9.53 -8.82 -22.17
N VAL A 25 10.37 -8.97 -23.20
CA VAL A 25 11.46 -9.97 -23.23
C VAL A 25 12.52 -9.65 -22.18
N ILE A 26 12.90 -8.39 -22.04
CA ILE A 26 13.82 -7.94 -20.97
C ILE A 26 13.21 -8.25 -19.60
N LEU A 27 11.93 -7.94 -19.39
CA LEU A 27 11.26 -8.22 -18.12
C LEU A 27 11.24 -9.73 -17.83
N MET A 28 10.94 -10.57 -18.83
CA MET A 28 10.92 -12.03 -18.71
C MET A 28 12.30 -12.63 -18.45
N LEU A 29 13.39 -11.98 -18.85
CA LEU A 29 14.76 -12.43 -18.56
C LEU A 29 15.25 -11.93 -17.20
N VAL A 30 14.98 -10.67 -16.88
CA VAL A 30 15.49 -10.00 -15.67
C VAL A 30 14.76 -10.49 -14.42
N VAL A 31 13.44 -10.73 -14.49
CA VAL A 31 12.65 -11.17 -13.31
C VAL A 31 13.12 -12.53 -12.77
N PRO A 32 13.30 -13.59 -13.58
CA PRO A 32 13.81 -14.87 -13.11
C PRO A 32 15.30 -14.83 -12.75
N ALA A 33 16.11 -14.06 -13.49
CA ALA A 33 17.53 -13.88 -13.15
C ALA A 33 17.70 -13.17 -11.80
N GLY A 34 16.83 -12.20 -11.50
CA GLY A 34 16.77 -11.49 -10.23
C GLY A 34 16.53 -12.45 -9.05
N TRP A 35 15.80 -13.54 -9.24
CA TRP A 35 15.58 -14.55 -8.20
C TRP A 35 16.88 -15.11 -7.63
N PHE A 36 17.90 -15.35 -8.47
CA PHE A 36 19.18 -15.87 -8.03
C PHE A 36 20.06 -14.83 -7.33
N ALA A 37 19.82 -13.54 -7.58
CA ALA A 37 20.52 -12.43 -6.93
C ALA A 37 19.92 -12.02 -5.57
N LEU A 38 18.69 -12.43 -5.28
CA LEU A 38 18.01 -12.12 -4.03
C LEU A 38 18.59 -12.92 -2.85
N LYS A 39 18.76 -12.23 -1.72
CA LYS A 39 19.08 -12.86 -0.43
C LYS A 39 17.89 -13.70 0.07
N ASP A 40 18.15 -14.67 0.93
CA ASP A 40 17.13 -15.61 1.40
C ASP A 40 15.95 -14.90 2.10
N TYR A 41 16.19 -13.84 2.86
CA TYR A 41 15.11 -13.05 3.47
C TYR A 41 14.23 -12.31 2.44
N GLN A 42 14.80 -11.92 1.29
CA GLN A 42 14.04 -11.23 0.23
C GLN A 42 13.17 -12.23 -0.53
N LYS A 43 13.72 -13.42 -0.80
CA LYS A 43 12.94 -14.55 -1.33
C LYS A 43 11.81 -14.93 -0.38
N ALA A 44 12.10 -15.00 0.93
CA ALA A 44 11.11 -15.31 1.96
C ALA A 44 9.93 -14.32 1.96
N ARG A 45 10.16 -13.02 1.77
CA ARG A 45 9.09 -12.01 1.63
C ARG A 45 8.23 -12.21 0.37
N ILE A 46 8.84 -12.62 -0.73
CA ILE A 46 8.10 -12.89 -1.98
C ILE A 46 7.29 -14.18 -1.83
N THR A 47 7.87 -15.24 -1.26
CA THR A 47 7.17 -16.50 -1.04
C THR A 47 6.06 -16.38 0.00
N SER A 48 6.28 -15.65 1.09
CA SER A 48 5.24 -15.43 2.12
C SER A 48 4.09 -14.56 1.61
N PHE A 49 4.37 -13.67 0.64
CA PHE A 49 3.33 -12.91 -0.05
C PHE A 49 2.52 -13.79 -1.03
N LEU A 50 3.20 -14.63 -1.83
CA LEU A 50 2.54 -15.53 -2.80
C LEU A 50 1.76 -16.66 -2.11
N ASP A 51 2.33 -17.22 -1.04
CA ASP A 51 1.71 -18.25 -0.21
C ASP A 51 1.88 -17.91 1.28
N PRO A 52 0.89 -17.22 1.88
CA PRO A 52 0.89 -16.87 3.29
C PRO A 52 0.90 -18.07 4.24
N THR A 53 0.54 -19.27 3.76
CA THR A 53 0.47 -20.47 4.60
C THR A 53 1.84 -21.08 4.87
N THR A 54 2.85 -20.70 4.08
CA THR A 54 4.25 -21.14 4.26
C THR A 54 4.95 -20.48 5.45
N ASP A 55 4.37 -19.40 6.00
CA ASP A 55 4.88 -18.69 7.17
C ASP A 55 3.79 -18.46 8.23
N PRO A 56 3.40 -19.52 8.98
CA PRO A 56 2.30 -19.48 9.95
C PRO A 56 2.58 -18.67 11.22
N GLN A 57 3.83 -18.20 11.41
CA GLN A 57 4.22 -17.42 12.61
C GLN A 57 4.83 -16.05 12.28
N GLY A 58 5.21 -15.81 11.03
CA GLY A 58 5.79 -14.54 10.60
C GLY A 58 4.80 -13.62 9.89
N SER A 59 5.20 -13.09 8.74
CA SER A 59 4.47 -12.01 8.06
C SER A 59 3.17 -12.50 7.42
N GLY A 60 3.15 -13.73 6.91
CA GLY A 60 1.97 -14.33 6.26
C GLY A 60 0.80 -14.48 7.23
N TYR A 61 1.09 -14.93 8.46
CA TYR A 61 0.11 -15.01 9.55
C TYR A 61 -0.52 -13.66 9.90
N GLN A 62 0.30 -12.61 10.02
CA GLN A 62 -0.19 -11.27 10.34
C GLN A 62 -1.11 -10.72 9.25
N VAL A 63 -0.81 -10.98 7.97
CA VAL A 63 -1.70 -10.62 6.85
C VAL A 63 -3.01 -11.39 6.88
N LEU A 64 -2.98 -12.67 7.29
CA LEU A 64 -4.21 -13.45 7.43
C LEU A 64 -5.09 -12.89 8.56
N GLN A 65 -4.49 -12.59 9.71
CA GLN A 65 -5.21 -12.02 10.84
C GLN A 65 -5.69 -10.59 10.57
N SER A 66 -4.94 -9.79 9.80
CA SER A 66 -5.39 -8.45 9.40
C SER A 66 -6.64 -8.50 8.53
N LYS A 67 -6.74 -9.47 7.61
CA LYS A 67 -7.95 -9.69 6.81
C LYS A 67 -9.14 -10.08 7.68
N ILE A 68 -8.93 -10.92 8.68
CA ILE A 68 -9.99 -11.33 9.62
C ILE A 68 -10.45 -10.12 10.47
N ALA A 69 -9.52 -9.31 11.00
CA ALA A 69 -9.83 -8.07 11.72
C ALA A 69 -10.68 -7.11 10.88
N VAL A 70 -10.27 -6.85 9.63
CA VAL A 70 -11.04 -5.97 8.72
C VAL A 70 -12.43 -6.55 8.47
N GLY A 71 -12.53 -7.88 8.30
CA GLY A 71 -13.81 -8.56 8.09
C GLY A 71 -14.73 -8.55 9.33
N SER A 72 -14.18 -8.68 10.53
CA SER A 72 -14.96 -8.73 11.79
C SER A 72 -15.55 -7.37 12.17
N GLY A 73 -14.96 -6.27 11.71
CA GLY A 73 -15.46 -4.92 11.98
C GLY A 73 -16.85 -4.62 11.42
N GLY A 74 -17.31 -5.30 10.36
CA GLY A 74 -18.63 -5.06 9.78
C GLY A 74 -18.88 -3.58 9.44
N MET A 75 -20.13 -3.11 9.58
CA MET A 75 -20.48 -1.71 9.25
C MET A 75 -20.08 -0.70 10.33
N TRP A 76 -20.21 -1.07 11.60
CA TRP A 76 -20.14 -0.16 12.75
C TRP A 76 -18.94 -0.42 13.68
N GLY A 77 -18.18 -1.49 13.45
CA GLY A 77 -17.07 -1.90 14.28
C GLY A 77 -17.49 -2.74 15.49
N ALA A 78 -16.49 -3.37 16.12
CA ALA A 78 -16.64 -4.06 17.41
C ALA A 78 -16.71 -3.08 18.60
N GLY A 79 -16.36 -1.81 18.38
CA GLY A 79 -16.23 -0.77 19.40
C GLY A 79 -14.76 -0.49 19.75
N VAL A 80 -14.50 0.77 20.11
CA VAL A 80 -13.16 1.24 20.50
C VAL A 80 -12.60 0.40 21.63
N THR A 81 -11.33 -0.01 21.51
CA THR A 81 -10.61 -0.93 22.41
C THR A 81 -11.24 -2.31 22.61
N ARG A 82 -12.21 -2.71 21.78
CA ARG A 82 -12.86 -4.03 21.82
C ARG A 82 -12.47 -4.95 20.66
N GLY A 83 -11.45 -4.58 19.89
CA GLY A 83 -10.92 -5.42 18.81
C GLY A 83 -10.39 -6.75 19.34
N MET A 84 -10.97 -7.85 18.89
CA MET A 84 -10.64 -9.20 19.35
C MET A 84 -9.21 -9.58 18.92
N GLN A 85 -8.80 -9.19 17.71
CA GLN A 85 -7.47 -9.53 17.19
C GLN A 85 -6.33 -8.85 17.95
N ILE A 86 -6.60 -7.65 18.49
CA ILE A 86 -5.67 -6.89 19.32
C ILE A 86 -5.64 -7.46 20.75
N GLN A 87 -6.82 -7.66 21.35
CA GLN A 87 -6.92 -8.13 22.74
C GLN A 87 -6.35 -9.55 22.91
N LEU A 88 -6.59 -10.43 21.94
CA LEU A 88 -6.10 -11.81 21.97
C LEU A 88 -4.67 -11.95 21.41
N GLN A 89 -3.99 -10.84 21.12
CA GLN A 89 -2.60 -10.80 20.65
C GLN A 89 -2.36 -11.59 19.35
N PHE A 90 -3.39 -11.74 18.51
CA PHE A 90 -3.25 -12.34 17.18
C PHE A 90 -2.58 -11.38 16.19
N LEU A 91 -2.62 -10.07 16.46
CA LEU A 91 -1.89 -9.02 15.74
C LEU A 91 -0.95 -8.27 16.71
N PRO A 92 0.25 -8.80 17.01
CA PRO A 92 1.19 -8.15 17.93
C PRO A 92 1.63 -6.75 17.46
N PHE A 93 1.67 -6.52 16.15
CA PHE A 93 2.02 -5.23 15.52
C PHE A 93 0.80 -4.43 15.07
N ALA A 94 -0.35 -4.62 15.74
CA ALA A 94 -1.59 -3.90 15.50
C ALA A 94 -1.43 -2.38 15.66
N HIS A 95 -0.56 -1.89 16.53
CA HIS A 95 -0.44 -0.44 16.77
C HIS A 95 0.55 0.28 15.83
N THR A 96 1.37 -0.47 15.10
CA THR A 96 2.38 0.09 14.19
C THR A 96 2.00 -0.15 12.74
N ASP A 97 2.28 -1.35 12.24
CA ASP A 97 2.24 -1.66 10.81
C ASP A 97 0.82 -2.06 10.40
N PHE A 98 0.06 -2.67 11.31
CA PHE A 98 -1.31 -3.14 11.08
C PHE A 98 -2.38 -2.24 11.73
N ILE A 99 -2.05 -0.97 11.99
CA ILE A 99 -2.96 0.00 12.62
C ILE A 99 -4.26 0.18 11.85
N PHE A 100 -4.21 0.11 10.52
CA PHE A 100 -5.41 0.20 9.70
C PHE A 100 -6.34 -1.01 9.89
N ALA A 101 -5.79 -2.22 10.07
CA ALA A 101 -6.59 -3.42 10.33
C ALA A 101 -7.26 -3.35 11.72
N ALA A 102 -6.49 -2.93 12.73
CA ALA A 102 -6.98 -2.67 14.08
C ALA A 102 -8.11 -1.63 14.09
N PHE A 103 -7.89 -0.51 13.40
CA PHE A 103 -8.88 0.56 13.28
C PHE A 103 -10.16 0.09 12.57
N ALA A 104 -10.01 -0.70 11.50
CA ALA A 104 -11.13 -1.27 10.76
C ALA A 104 -11.96 -2.25 11.61
N GLU A 105 -11.32 -3.06 12.46
CA GLU A 105 -12.03 -3.93 13.41
C GLU A 105 -12.85 -3.11 14.41
N GLU A 106 -12.28 -2.04 14.96
CA GLU A 106 -12.91 -1.26 16.02
C GLU A 106 -14.02 -0.32 15.53
N HIS A 107 -13.85 0.30 14.36
CA HIS A 107 -14.75 1.35 13.84
C HIS A 107 -15.56 0.90 12.61
N GLY A 108 -15.27 -0.28 12.07
CA GLY A 108 -15.96 -0.85 10.92
C GLY A 108 -15.81 -0.03 9.64
N PHE A 109 -16.68 -0.32 8.69
CA PHE A 109 -16.70 0.31 7.37
C PHE A 109 -16.82 1.83 7.42
N VAL A 110 -17.70 2.37 8.29
CA VAL A 110 -17.93 3.82 8.38
C VAL A 110 -16.67 4.56 8.84
N GLY A 111 -15.97 4.02 9.84
CA GLY A 111 -14.69 4.58 10.29
C GLY A 111 -13.65 4.56 9.18
N VAL A 112 -13.49 3.42 8.51
CA VAL A 112 -12.53 3.25 7.42
C VAL A 112 -12.78 4.26 6.29
N VAL A 113 -14.01 4.39 5.82
CA VAL A 113 -14.36 5.35 4.75
C VAL A 113 -14.07 6.79 5.20
N THR A 114 -14.36 7.12 6.45
CA THR A 114 -14.09 8.45 7.01
C THR A 114 -12.59 8.76 6.98
N VAL A 115 -11.75 7.83 7.42
CA VAL A 115 -10.28 8.00 7.41
C VAL A 115 -9.74 8.11 5.99
N LEU A 116 -10.20 7.26 5.07
CA LEU A 116 -9.77 7.33 3.67
C LEU A 116 -10.17 8.67 3.02
N ALA A 117 -11.36 9.19 3.36
CA ALA A 117 -11.79 10.51 2.91
C ALA A 117 -10.86 11.62 3.46
N LEU A 118 -10.43 11.54 4.72
CA LEU A 118 -9.48 12.50 5.29
C LEU A 118 -8.11 12.47 4.59
N TYR A 119 -7.55 11.28 4.32
CA TYR A 119 -6.32 11.17 3.52
C TYR A 119 -6.50 11.72 2.11
N PHE A 120 -7.64 11.45 1.49
CA PHE A 120 -7.96 11.99 0.17
C PHE A 120 -8.00 13.52 0.18
N LEU A 121 -8.66 14.13 1.16
CA LEU A 121 -8.70 15.59 1.32
C LEU A 121 -7.30 16.18 1.56
N LEU A 122 -6.48 15.52 2.38
CA LEU A 122 -5.10 15.93 2.62
C LEU A 122 -4.27 15.92 1.33
N LEU A 123 -4.35 14.83 0.55
CA LEU A 123 -3.65 14.71 -0.73
C LEU A 123 -4.13 15.76 -1.75
N MET A 124 -5.44 16.02 -1.79
CA MET A 124 -6.02 17.07 -2.63
C MET A 124 -5.48 18.46 -2.24
N GLN A 125 -5.34 18.75 -0.95
CA GLN A 125 -4.77 20.00 -0.48
C GLN A 125 -3.30 20.15 -0.89
N ILE A 126 -2.50 19.09 -0.75
CA ILE A 126 -1.09 19.09 -1.17
C ILE A 126 -0.98 19.35 -2.69
N LEU A 127 -1.85 18.71 -3.48
CA LEU A 127 -1.89 18.89 -4.93
C LEU A 127 -2.28 20.33 -5.30
N GLN A 128 -3.27 20.91 -4.63
CA GLN A 128 -3.66 22.31 -4.84
C GLN A 128 -2.50 23.26 -4.50
N ASN A 129 -1.82 23.03 -3.38
CA ASN A 129 -0.65 23.83 -2.97
C ASN A 129 0.49 23.72 -4.01
N ALA A 130 0.71 22.54 -4.58
CA ALA A 130 1.69 22.32 -5.63
C ALA A 130 1.36 23.11 -6.91
N GLN A 131 0.08 23.22 -7.25
CA GLN A 131 -0.42 23.96 -8.42
C GLN A 131 -0.34 25.47 -8.23
N THR A 132 -0.50 25.96 -7.00
CA THR A 132 -0.44 27.39 -6.67
C THR A 132 0.97 27.86 -6.29
N ALA A 133 1.97 26.97 -6.27
CA ALA A 133 3.33 27.31 -5.89
C ALA A 133 3.93 28.33 -6.87
N PRO A 134 4.61 29.39 -6.38
CA PRO A 134 5.15 30.45 -7.22
C PRO A 134 6.39 30.01 -8.04
N ASP A 135 7.08 28.95 -7.59
CA ASP A 135 8.30 28.46 -8.20
C ASP A 135 8.27 26.94 -8.41
N ARG A 136 9.10 26.47 -9.35
CA ARG A 136 9.17 25.05 -9.73
C ARG A 136 9.71 24.16 -8.60
N ALA A 137 10.54 24.70 -7.70
CA ALA A 137 11.06 23.92 -6.59
C ALA A 137 9.96 23.68 -5.55
N GLY A 138 9.12 24.68 -5.25
CA GLY A 138 7.93 24.56 -4.44
C GLY A 138 6.96 23.50 -4.96
N THR A 139 6.64 23.52 -6.27
CA THR A 139 5.83 22.47 -6.89
C THR A 139 6.45 21.09 -6.73
N ALA A 140 7.76 20.94 -7.00
CA ALA A 140 8.46 19.66 -6.89
C ALA A 140 8.47 19.11 -5.46
N ILE A 141 8.66 19.97 -4.46
CA ILE A 141 8.62 19.59 -3.04
C ILE A 141 7.21 19.13 -2.66
N CYS A 142 6.17 19.91 -2.97
CA CYS A 142 4.79 19.51 -2.66
C CYS A 142 4.41 18.19 -3.34
N MET A 143 4.77 18.01 -4.60
CA MET A 143 4.54 16.75 -5.33
C MET A 143 5.35 15.59 -4.74
N GLY A 144 6.58 15.82 -4.30
CA GLY A 144 7.41 14.80 -3.64
C GLY A 144 6.81 14.35 -2.31
N VAL A 145 6.41 15.30 -1.45
CA VAL A 145 5.75 15.02 -0.17
C VAL A 145 4.43 14.30 -0.39
N GLY A 146 3.59 14.78 -1.31
CA GLY A 146 2.32 14.13 -1.65
C GLY A 146 2.52 12.72 -2.20
N GLY A 147 3.56 12.51 -3.01
CA GLY A 147 3.92 11.20 -3.56
C GLY A 147 4.37 10.20 -2.49
N VAL A 148 5.22 10.63 -1.55
CA VAL A 148 5.64 9.79 -0.41
C VAL A 148 4.43 9.45 0.47
N LEU A 149 3.60 10.43 0.81
CA LEU A 149 2.42 10.19 1.64
C LEU A 149 1.44 9.24 0.97
N LEU A 150 1.18 9.42 -0.33
CA LEU A 150 0.33 8.51 -1.11
C LEU A 150 0.91 7.09 -1.13
N PHE A 151 2.22 6.94 -1.34
CA PHE A 151 2.88 5.64 -1.36
C PHE A 151 2.71 4.91 -0.03
N HIS A 152 2.93 5.59 1.09
CA HIS A 152 2.73 5.01 2.43
C HIS A 152 1.28 4.56 2.66
N VAL A 153 0.30 5.37 2.26
CA VAL A 153 -1.12 5.04 2.41
C VAL A 153 -1.49 3.82 1.55
N LEU A 154 -1.07 3.80 0.28
CA LEU A 154 -1.37 2.70 -0.63
C LEU A 154 -0.68 1.40 -0.22
N GLU A 155 0.58 1.45 0.22
CA GLU A 155 1.31 0.26 0.67
C GLU A 155 0.68 -0.30 1.94
N ASN A 156 0.41 0.54 2.95
CA ASN A 156 -0.12 0.06 4.23
C ASN A 156 -1.51 -0.59 4.06
N ILE A 157 -2.41 0.08 3.33
CA ILE A 157 -3.75 -0.47 3.04
C ILE A 157 -3.64 -1.71 2.14
N GLY A 158 -2.77 -1.66 1.13
CA GLY A 158 -2.53 -2.78 0.22
C GLY A 158 -2.01 -4.01 0.96
N MET A 159 -1.10 -3.83 1.91
CA MET A 159 -0.59 -4.87 2.78
C MET A 159 -1.70 -5.46 3.65
N VAL A 160 -2.52 -4.63 4.31
CA VAL A 160 -3.63 -5.10 5.16
C VAL A 160 -4.68 -5.89 4.36
N ALA A 161 -4.96 -5.45 3.13
CA ALA A 161 -5.83 -6.16 2.19
C ALA A 161 -5.16 -7.41 1.56
N GLY A 162 -3.86 -7.62 1.77
CA GLY A 162 -3.04 -8.68 1.17
C GLY A 162 -2.88 -8.55 -0.35
N LEU A 163 -2.92 -7.32 -0.87
CA LEU A 163 -2.63 -6.96 -2.26
C LEU A 163 -1.15 -6.61 -2.46
N MET A 164 -0.44 -6.25 -1.38
CA MET A 164 0.99 -5.93 -1.38
C MET A 164 1.75 -6.76 -0.33
N PRO A 165 3.04 -7.02 -0.53
CA PRO A 165 3.87 -7.70 0.46
C PRO A 165 4.08 -6.85 1.70
N VAL A 166 4.28 -7.47 2.86
CA VAL A 166 4.55 -6.78 4.13
C VAL A 166 5.90 -6.05 4.05
N ALA A 167 5.88 -4.72 3.88
CA ALA A 167 7.11 -3.94 3.90
C ALA A 167 7.48 -3.41 5.29
N GLY A 168 6.51 -3.30 6.21
CA GLY A 168 6.68 -2.71 7.54
C GLY A 168 6.67 -1.17 7.51
N ILE A 169 5.86 -0.59 6.63
CA ILE A 169 5.76 0.86 6.46
C ILE A 169 4.55 1.35 7.28
N PRO A 170 4.77 2.16 8.32
CA PRO A 170 3.70 2.65 9.17
C PRO A 170 2.83 3.68 8.45
N LEU A 171 1.52 3.64 8.72
CA LEU A 171 0.57 4.62 8.19
C LEU A 171 0.84 6.02 8.79
N PRO A 172 1.20 7.04 7.98
CA PRO A 172 1.47 8.39 8.44
C PRO A 172 0.28 8.98 9.19
N LEU A 173 0.50 9.71 10.28
CA LEU A 173 -0.55 10.38 11.09
C LEU A 173 -1.48 9.46 11.91
N MET A 174 -1.37 8.13 11.80
CA MET A 174 -2.19 7.19 12.56
C MET A 174 -1.36 6.17 13.37
N SER A 175 -0.23 5.73 12.82
CA SER A 175 0.61 4.71 13.46
C SER A 175 1.39 5.26 14.67
N TYR A 176 1.54 4.45 15.72
CA TYR A 176 2.32 4.76 16.93
C TYR A 176 3.86 4.72 16.74
N GLY A 177 4.35 4.82 15.51
CA GLY A 177 5.77 4.95 15.22
C GLY A 177 6.29 6.34 15.59
N GLY A 178 6.94 6.49 16.75
CA GLY A 178 7.44 7.78 17.24
C GLY A 178 8.32 8.55 16.23
N SER A 179 9.15 7.85 15.45
CA SER A 179 9.96 8.46 14.39
C SER A 179 9.16 8.90 13.17
N ASN A 180 8.06 8.20 12.83
CA ASN A 180 7.18 8.55 11.72
C ASN A 180 6.39 9.83 12.03
N ILE A 181 5.90 9.95 13.26
CA ILE A 181 5.23 11.17 13.73
C ILE A 181 6.19 12.37 13.68
N LEU A 182 7.41 12.21 14.18
CA LEU A 182 8.44 13.28 14.14
C LEU A 182 8.94 13.65 12.75
N SER A 183 8.79 12.77 11.76
CA SER A 183 9.24 13.05 10.39
C SER A 183 8.15 13.67 9.51
N VAL A 184 6.88 13.43 9.86
CA VAL A 184 5.72 13.99 9.15
C VAL A 184 5.33 15.37 9.69
N PHE A 185 5.61 15.66 10.96
CA PHE A 185 5.48 16.97 11.59
C PHE A 185 6.77 17.79 11.46
#